data_AF-A0A7Y1XTB1-F1
#
_entry.id   AF-A0A7Y1XTB1-F1
#
_cell.length_a   1.000
_cell.length_b   1.000
_cell.length_c   1.000
_cell.angle_alpha   90.00
_cell.angle_beta   90.00
_cell.angle_gamma   90.00
#
_symmetry.space_group_name_H-M   'P 1'
#
loop_
_entity.id
_entity.type
_entity.pdbx_description
1 polymer ?
#
loop_
_entity_poly.entity_id
_entity_poly.type
_entity_poly.pdbx_seq_one_letter_code
_entity_poly.pdbx_strand_id
1 'polypeptide(L)'
;MSLYHLQKFLYELNREESAQEKYRADLDGLIGEFDLTDEESGALRDGNIGLLYVLGVNGQILMHYAAFLGIEWFDYLDRMRAGIEKYGPVRAGVYAMTGGGESFTAEGKKQ
;
A
#
# COMPACT_ATOMS: atom_id res chain seq x y z
N MET A 1 7.46 -6.11 13.33
CA MET A 1 6.58 -5.25 12.51
C MET A 1 7.36 -4.04 12.07
N SER A 2 7.59 -3.88 10.78
CA SER A 2 8.14 -2.62 10.31
C SER A 2 7.51 -2.26 8.98
N LEU A 3 6.74 -1.17 8.97
CA LEU A 3 6.29 -0.46 7.76
C LEU A 3 7.45 -0.29 6.75
N TYR A 4 8.69 -0.24 7.24
CA TYR A 4 9.88 -0.31 6.41
C TYR A 4 9.88 -1.52 5.46
N HIS A 5 9.71 -2.74 5.95
CA HIS A 5 9.77 -3.96 5.12
C HIS A 5 8.67 -3.98 4.06
N LEU A 6 7.45 -3.57 4.42
CA LEU A 6 6.34 -3.46 3.48
C LEU A 6 6.62 -2.43 2.38
N GLN A 7 7.09 -1.23 2.75
CA GLN A 7 7.45 -0.22 1.76
C GLN A 7 8.66 -0.62 0.93
N LYS A 8 9.62 -1.34 1.53
CA LYS A 8 10.83 -1.83 0.87
C LYS A 8 10.49 -2.89 -0.18
N PHE A 9 9.61 -3.84 0.13
CA PHE A 9 9.06 -4.80 -0.83
C PHE A 9 8.49 -4.08 -2.05
N LEU A 10 7.58 -3.12 -1.83
CA LEU A 10 6.92 -2.39 -2.92
C LEU A 10 7.91 -1.52 -3.70
N TYR A 11 8.87 -0.90 -3.02
CA TYR A 11 9.92 -0.12 -3.66
C TYR A 11 10.79 -0.97 -4.59
N GLU A 12 11.19 -2.17 -4.16
CA GLU A 12 11.98 -3.10 -4.99
C GLU A 12 11.15 -3.64 -6.16
N LEU A 13 9.90 -4.04 -5.92
CA LEU A 13 8.99 -4.48 -6.97
C LEU A 13 8.77 -3.42 -8.05
N ASN A 14 8.64 -2.16 -7.65
CA ASN A 14 8.43 -1.04 -8.58
C ASN A 14 9.66 -0.70 -9.44
N ARG A 15 10.85 -1.24 -9.12
CA ARG A 15 12.12 -0.82 -9.72
C ARG A 15 12.92 -1.93 -10.38
N GLU A 16 12.88 -3.12 -9.81
CA GLU A 16 13.74 -4.24 -10.20
C GLU A 16 12.94 -5.24 -11.05
N GLU A 17 13.37 -5.46 -12.30
CA GLU A 17 12.72 -6.44 -13.20
C GLU A 17 12.73 -7.85 -12.61
N SER A 18 13.82 -8.22 -11.93
CA SER A 18 13.95 -9.52 -11.24
C SER A 18 12.91 -9.71 -10.14
N ALA A 19 12.60 -8.65 -9.39
CA ALA A 19 11.55 -8.67 -8.37
C ALA A 19 10.17 -8.84 -9.03
N GLN A 20 9.92 -8.19 -10.16
CA GLN A 20 8.67 -8.33 -10.91
C GLN A 20 8.50 -9.73 -11.54
N GLU A 21 9.58 -10.31 -12.07
CA GLU A 21 9.58 -11.68 -12.56
C GLU A 21 9.29 -12.67 -11.43
N LYS A 22 9.94 -12.49 -10.27
CA LYS A 22 9.69 -13.32 -9.10
C LYS A 22 8.28 -13.13 -8.57
N TYR A 23 7.74 -11.91 -8.54
CA TYR A 23 6.34 -11.66 -8.17
C TYR A 23 5.37 -12.49 -9.02
N ARG A 24 5.61 -12.57 -10.33
CA ARG A 24 4.75 -13.33 -11.26
C ARG A 24 4.93 -14.84 -11.15
N ALA A 25 6.13 -15.30 -10.78
CA ALA A 25 6.46 -16.73 -10.72
C ALA A 25 6.19 -17.36 -9.35
N ASP A 26 6.51 -16.64 -8.27
CA ASP A 26 6.48 -17.09 -6.88
C ASP A 26 6.35 -15.89 -5.92
N LEU A 27 5.12 -15.37 -5.81
CA LEU A 27 4.81 -14.27 -4.91
C LEU A 27 5.10 -14.63 -3.44
N ASP A 28 4.76 -15.84 -3.02
CA ASP A 28 4.92 -16.28 -1.64
C ASP A 28 6.39 -16.34 -1.25
N GLY A 29 7.25 -16.84 -2.14
CA GLY A 29 8.69 -16.84 -1.96
C GLY A 29 9.32 -15.45 -2.00
N LEU A 30 8.76 -14.49 -2.74
CA LEU A 30 9.20 -13.08 -2.70
C LEU A 30 8.79 -12.40 -1.40
N ILE A 31 7.54 -12.58 -0.95
CA ILE A 31 7.05 -12.05 0.33
C ILE A 31 7.89 -12.60 1.49
N GLY A 32 8.28 -13.87 1.44
CA GLY A 32 9.10 -14.53 2.46
C GLY A 32 10.52 -13.97 2.64
N GLU A 33 11.00 -13.10 1.74
CA GLU A 33 12.30 -12.41 1.89
C GLU A 33 12.23 -11.22 2.87
N PHE A 34 11.04 -10.84 3.32
CA PHE A 34 10.80 -9.66 4.16
C PHE A 34 10.18 -10.06 5.49
N ASP A 35 10.55 -9.33 6.56
CA ASP A 35 9.92 -9.48 7.88
C ASP A 35 8.56 -8.77 7.91
N LEU A 36 7.56 -9.44 7.35
CA LEU A 36 6.18 -8.99 7.24
C LEU A 36 5.27 -9.77 8.20
N THR A 37 4.27 -9.08 8.73
CA THR A 37 3.17 -9.72 9.47
C THR A 37 2.20 -10.43 8.52
N ASP A 38 1.40 -11.32 9.08
CA ASP A 38 0.34 -12.00 8.32
C ASP A 38 -0.64 -11.03 7.64
N GLU A 39 -0.96 -9.90 8.28
CA GLU A 39 -1.85 -8.87 7.70
C GLU A 39 -1.18 -8.16 6.51
N GLU A 40 0.10 -7.81 6.63
CA GLU A 40 0.86 -7.16 5.55
C GLU A 40 1.07 -8.12 4.37
N SER A 41 1.47 -9.36 4.64
CA SER A 41 1.60 -10.40 3.61
C SER A 41 0.26 -10.70 2.94
N GLY A 42 -0.84 -10.79 3.70
CA GLY A 42 -2.19 -10.96 3.16
C GLY A 42 -2.59 -9.80 2.24
N ALA A 43 -2.32 -8.57 2.65
CA ALA A 43 -2.61 -7.38 1.85
C ALA A 43 -1.84 -7.38 0.51
N LEU A 44 -0.59 -7.86 0.50
CA LEU A 44 0.21 -8.01 -0.71
C LEU A 44 -0.33 -9.10 -1.64
N ARG A 45 -0.66 -10.29 -1.10
CA ARG A 45 -1.23 -11.41 -1.87
C ARG A 45 -2.54 -11.03 -2.56
N ASP A 46 -3.38 -10.29 -1.87
CA ASP A 46 -4.68 -9.85 -2.39
C ASP A 46 -4.60 -8.63 -3.30
N GLY A 47 -3.42 -7.99 -3.43
CA GLY A 47 -3.29 -6.69 -4.09
C GLY A 47 -4.19 -5.61 -3.46
N ASN A 48 -4.37 -5.67 -2.13
CA ASN A 48 -5.35 -4.86 -1.41
C ASN A 48 -4.86 -3.42 -1.20
N ILE A 49 -5.02 -2.59 -2.23
CA ILE A 49 -4.61 -1.17 -2.22
C ILE A 49 -5.13 -0.42 -0.98
N GLY A 50 -6.40 -0.60 -0.62
CA GLY A 50 -7.00 0.08 0.52
C GLY A 50 -6.35 -0.31 1.85
N LEU A 51 -6.12 -1.61 2.06
CA LEU A 51 -5.46 -2.08 3.29
C LEU A 51 -3.99 -1.65 3.32
N LEU A 52 -3.26 -1.77 2.22
CA LEU A 52 -1.86 -1.32 2.12
C LEU A 52 -1.72 0.17 2.45
N TYR A 53 -2.67 1.00 2.01
CA TYR A 53 -2.71 2.41 2.37
C TYR A 53 -2.97 2.61 3.87
N VAL A 54 -3.97 1.92 4.44
CA VAL A 54 -4.29 2.01 5.88
C VAL A 54 -3.15 1.53 6.76
N LEU A 55 -2.37 0.53 6.31
CA LEU A 55 -1.16 0.07 6.98
C LEU A 55 -0.02 1.12 6.97
N GLY A 56 -0.14 2.18 6.17
CA GLY A 56 0.76 3.33 6.18
C GLY A 56 1.73 3.40 5.01
N VAL A 57 1.56 2.58 3.97
CA VAL A 57 2.39 2.65 2.77
C VAL A 57 2.27 4.04 2.13
N ASN A 58 3.41 4.65 1.82
CA ASN A 58 3.45 5.91 1.10
C ASN A 58 2.68 5.84 -0.24
N GLY A 59 1.81 6.81 -0.47
CA GLY A 59 0.94 6.86 -1.65
C GLY A 59 1.67 6.90 -3.00
N GLN A 60 2.90 7.43 -3.09
CA GLN A 60 3.68 7.39 -4.34
C GLN A 60 4.17 5.97 -4.64
N ILE A 61 4.68 5.25 -3.64
CA ILE A 61 5.09 3.85 -3.78
C ILE A 61 3.87 3.00 -4.14
N LEU A 62 2.74 3.23 -3.46
CA LEU A 62 1.52 2.47 -3.67
C LEU A 62 0.90 2.73 -5.06
N MET A 63 0.97 3.97 -5.57
CA MET A 63 0.51 4.33 -6.92
C MET A 63 1.27 3.54 -7.99
N HIS A 64 2.60 3.42 -7.89
CA HIS A 64 3.38 2.62 -8.83
C HIS A 64 3.03 1.13 -8.76
N TYR A 65 2.76 0.61 -7.56
CA TYR A 65 2.30 -0.77 -7.40
C TYR A 65 0.91 -0.98 -8.02
N ALA A 66 -0.01 -0.04 -7.83
CA ALA A 66 -1.33 -0.09 -8.45
C ALA A 66 -1.22 -0.10 -9.98
N ALA A 67 -0.34 0.73 -10.56
CA ALA A 67 -0.05 0.70 -11.99
C ALA A 67 0.54 -0.63 -12.44
N PHE A 68 1.45 -1.24 -11.66
CA PHE A 68 1.98 -2.58 -11.92
C PHE A 68 0.89 -3.66 -11.94
N LEU A 69 -0.15 -3.52 -11.11
CA LEU A 69 -1.34 -4.38 -11.11
C LEU A 69 -2.35 -4.05 -12.23
N GLY A 70 -2.10 -3.04 -13.05
CA GLY A 70 -3.01 -2.59 -14.11
C GLY A 70 -4.25 -1.85 -13.59
N ILE A 71 -4.17 -1.23 -12.40
CA ILE A 71 -5.25 -0.44 -11.82
C ILE A 71 -5.12 1.00 -12.31
N GLU A 72 -6.21 1.51 -12.88
CA GLU A 72 -6.30 2.89 -13.37
C GLU A 72 -6.35 3.92 -12.22
N TRP A 73 -5.96 5.16 -12.51
CA TRP A 73 -5.80 6.22 -11.50
C TRP A 73 -7.06 6.46 -10.64
N PHE A 74 -8.24 6.55 -11.26
CA PHE A 74 -9.48 6.79 -10.52
C PHE A 74 -9.86 5.58 -9.65
N ASP A 75 -9.67 4.36 -10.16
CA ASP A 75 -9.91 3.13 -9.40
C ASP A 75 -8.95 3.02 -8.20
N TYR A 76 -7.69 3.45 -8.37
CA TYR A 76 -6.71 3.52 -7.30
C TYR A 76 -7.19 4.44 -6.16
N LEU A 77 -7.63 5.66 -6.48
CA LEU A 77 -8.14 6.61 -5.49
C LEU A 77 -9.39 6.07 -4.77
N ASP A 78 -10.32 5.46 -5.51
CA ASP A 78 -11.53 4.91 -4.92
C ASP A 78 -11.23 3.70 -4.02
N ARG A 79 -10.26 2.85 -4.38
CA ARG A 79 -9.79 1.75 -3.51
C ARG A 79 -9.13 2.25 -2.24
N MET A 80 -8.38 3.35 -2.28
CA MET A 80 -7.83 3.98 -1.07
C MET A 80 -8.95 4.46 -0.14
N ARG A 81 -9.94 5.18 -0.68
CA ARG A 81 -11.11 5.67 0.10
C ARG A 81 -11.89 4.52 0.72
N ALA A 82 -12.21 3.49 -0.07
CA ALA A 82 -12.86 2.28 0.42
C ALA A 82 -12.05 1.56 1.50
N GLY A 83 -10.71 1.62 1.41
CA GLY A 83 -9.81 1.13 2.44
C GLY A 83 -10.00 1.83 3.79
N ILE A 84 -10.07 3.16 3.79
CA ILE A 84 -10.29 3.94 5.02
C ILE A 84 -11.67 3.62 5.61
N GLU A 85 -12.71 3.57 4.77
CA GLU A 85 -14.07 3.25 5.21
C GLU A 85 -14.17 1.85 5.82
N LYS A 86 -13.43 0.87 5.28
CA LYS A 86 -13.48 -0.53 5.71
C LYS A 86 -12.56 -0.85 6.89
N TYR A 87 -11.32 -0.35 6.87
CA TYR A 87 -10.25 -0.75 7.80
C TYR A 87 -9.90 0.33 8.83
N GLY A 88 -10.52 1.52 8.73
CA GLY A 88 -10.30 2.65 9.62
C GLY A 88 -9.21 3.61 9.14
N PRO A 89 -8.82 4.57 9.99
CA PRO A 89 -7.82 5.57 9.63
C PRO A 89 -6.44 4.94 9.36
N VAL A 90 -5.62 5.64 8.57
CA VAL A 90 -4.23 5.25 8.33
C VAL A 90 -3.47 5.17 9.66
N ARG A 91 -2.83 4.02 9.90
CA ARG A 91 -2.28 3.60 11.19
C ARG A 91 -0.83 4.07 11.40
N ALA A 92 -0.08 4.27 10.33
CA ALA A 92 1.35 4.59 10.36
C ALA A 92 1.80 5.42 9.16
N GLY A 93 3.06 5.87 9.17
CA GLY A 93 3.65 6.62 8.07
C GLY A 93 3.21 8.09 8.01
N VAL A 94 3.48 8.74 6.88
CA VAL A 94 3.28 10.19 6.71
C VAL A 94 1.81 10.61 6.70
N TYR A 95 0.89 9.67 6.46
CA TYR A 95 -0.55 9.90 6.44
C TYR A 95 -1.24 9.42 7.74
N ALA A 96 -0.49 9.03 8.76
CA ALA A 96 -1.06 8.55 10.02
C ALA A 96 -2.01 9.61 10.61
N MET A 97 -3.28 9.25 10.77
CA MET A 97 -4.31 10.17 11.28
C MET A 97 -4.34 10.11 12.81
N THR A 98 -3.25 10.53 13.46
CA THR A 98 -3.13 10.56 14.92
C THR A 98 -3.83 11.81 15.48
N GLY A 99 -5.14 11.73 15.77
CA GLY A 99 -5.87 12.48 16.81
C GLY A 99 -5.64 13.99 17.01
N GLY A 100 -5.04 14.68 16.06
CA GLY A 100 -4.60 16.08 16.15
C GLY A 100 -5.06 16.88 14.94
N GLY A 101 -6.31 16.68 14.52
CA GLY A 101 -7.15 17.69 13.87
C GLY A 101 -6.69 18.38 12.58
N GLU A 102 -5.52 18.10 12.00
CA GLU A 102 -5.12 18.66 10.71
C GLU A 102 -4.86 17.55 9.70
N SER A 103 -5.86 17.35 8.83
CA SER A 103 -5.65 16.67 7.56
C SER A 103 -4.79 17.58 6.67
N PHE A 104 -3.55 17.16 6.39
CA PHE A 104 -2.67 17.85 5.43
C PHE A 104 -2.98 17.47 3.96
N THR A 105 -3.99 16.63 3.74
CA THR A 105 -4.42 16.17 2.41
C THR A 105 -5.70 16.90 2.02
N ALA A 106 -5.63 17.70 0.96
CA ALA A 106 -6.74 18.52 0.46
C ALA A 106 -7.85 17.71 -0.26
N GLU A 107 -8.10 16.45 0.10
CA GLU A 107 -9.06 15.59 -0.61
C GLU A 107 -10.45 15.51 0.04
N GLY A 108 -10.77 16.45 0.94
CA GLY A 108 -12.06 16.49 1.65
C GLY A 108 -12.88 17.78 1.53
N LYS A 109 -12.39 18.83 0.85
CA LYS A 109 -13.18 20.05 0.65
C LYS A 109 -13.98 19.96 -0.64
N LYS A 110 -15.15 19.32 -0.57
CA LYS A 110 -16.23 19.64 -1.53
C LYS A 110 -16.56 21.12 -1.37
N GLN A 111 -16.47 21.88 -2.46
CA GLN A 111 -17.07 23.21 -2.60
C GLN A 111 -18.59 23.10 -2.51
#